data_AF-A0A969G7B5-F1
#
_entry.id   AF-A0A969G7B5-F1
#
_cell.length_a   1.000
_cell.length_b   1.000
_cell.length_c   1.000
_cell.angle_alpha   90.00
_cell.angle_beta   90.00
_cell.angle_gamma   90.00
#
_symmetry.space_group_name_H-M   'P 1'
#
loop_
_entity.id
_entity.type
_entity.pdbx_description
1 polymer ?
#
loop_
_entity_poly.entity_id
_entity_poly.type
_entity_poly.pdbx_seq_one_letter_code
_entity_poly.pdbx_strand_id
1 'polypeptide(L)'
;MFILKKQDVEITSMKHPKQEKQIPILKYQDQSFRLISVFAAQQEEEARNFWRDLTDNQKKFAILLEEPERFSVWGRINLDRFEEEGVGDLKMIPLTQASLVILQTVYIDVVEILGNRQEKLFVQEMNKIFQQWKFPKAENQDQVNVLLNVDDDPNNDPLGDLDLPSWEEHHIITLLQELHRIALEHFGNDNFATGIGGLLADMATEDQGHFFDWLNRSPLGKMWQQ
;
A
#
# COMPACT_ATOMS: atom_id res chain seq x y z
N MET A 1 23.13 4.59 2.16
CA MET A 1 22.98 3.16 1.81
C MET A 1 22.75 2.41 3.12
N PHE A 2 21.51 2.02 3.42
CA PHE A 2 21.06 1.38 4.68
C PHE A 2 20.61 -0.06 4.43
N ILE A 3 21.50 -0.82 3.79
CA ILE A 3 21.33 -2.25 3.58
C ILE A 3 22.12 -2.92 4.69
N LEU A 4 21.42 -3.61 5.59
CA LEU A 4 21.98 -4.19 6.80
C LEU A 4 21.86 -5.70 6.74
N LYS A 5 22.76 -6.39 7.43
CA LYS A 5 22.65 -7.82 7.68
C LYS A 5 22.07 -8.04 9.08
N LYS A 6 21.54 -9.24 9.32
CA LYS A 6 21.00 -9.64 10.64
C LYS A 6 21.92 -9.34 11.82
N GLN A 7 23.24 -9.45 11.62
CA GLN A 7 24.24 -9.18 12.66
C GLN A 7 24.40 -7.70 13.03
N ASP A 8 23.92 -6.79 12.18
CA ASP A 8 24.09 -5.34 12.34
C ASP A 8 22.93 -4.71 13.14
N VAL A 9 21.90 -5.50 13.50
CA VAL A 9 20.65 -5.00 14.08
C VAL A 9 20.20 -5.82 15.28
N GLU A 10 19.43 -5.20 16.16
CA GLU A 10 18.72 -5.89 17.24
C GLU A 10 17.24 -5.96 16.89
N ILE A 11 16.66 -7.17 16.83
CA ILE A 11 15.22 -7.35 16.63
C ILE A 11 14.61 -7.80 17.95
N THR A 12 13.73 -6.96 18.49
CA THR A 12 12.99 -7.22 19.73
C THR A 12 11.50 -7.35 19.44
N SER A 13 10.78 -8.12 20.24
CA SER A 13 9.33 -8.18 20.19
C SER A 13 8.76 -7.25 21.25
N MET A 14 7.94 -6.27 20.85
CA MET A 14 7.17 -5.46 21.80
C MET A 14 5.74 -6.00 21.90
N LYS A 15 5.24 -6.11 23.14
CA LYS A 15 3.81 -6.40 23.35
C LYS A 15 2.99 -5.21 22.90
N HIS A 16 1.94 -5.48 22.13
CA HIS A 16 1.00 -4.45 21.76
C HIS A 16 0.31 -3.88 23.03
N PRO A 17 0.19 -2.55 23.18
CA PRO A 17 -0.40 -1.94 24.38
C PRO A 17 -1.86 -2.37 24.64
N LYS A 18 -2.60 -2.70 23.57
CA LYS A 18 -4.03 -3.04 23.62
C LYS A 18 -4.36 -4.48 23.25
N GLN A 19 -3.37 -5.32 22.94
CA GLN A 19 -3.59 -6.72 22.47
C GLN A 19 -2.45 -7.64 22.91
N GLU A 20 -2.69 -8.96 22.95
CA GLU A 20 -1.66 -9.94 23.32
C GLU A 20 -0.62 -10.24 22.21
N LYS A 21 -0.78 -9.64 21.02
CA LYS A 21 0.14 -9.86 19.89
C LYS A 21 1.48 -9.15 20.11
N GLN A 22 2.56 -9.81 19.66
CA GLN A 22 3.90 -9.25 19.65
C GLN A 22 4.23 -8.68 18.28
N ILE A 23 4.76 -7.46 18.25
CA ILE A 23 5.18 -6.79 17.02
C ILE A 23 6.71 -6.76 16.99
N PRO A 24 7.35 -7.23 15.90
CA PRO A 24 8.80 -7.15 15.77
C PRO A 24 9.22 -5.70 15.53
N ILE A 25 10.18 -5.24 16.32
CA ILE A 25 10.83 -3.94 16.22
C ILE A 25 12.31 -4.15 15.98
N LEU A 26 12.80 -3.59 14.88
CA LEU A 26 14.22 -3.52 14.58
C LEU A 26 14.79 -2.25 15.20
N LYS A 27 15.89 -2.38 15.94
CA LYS A 27 16.67 -1.27 16.48
C LYS A 27 18.02 -1.18 15.79
N TYR A 28 18.36 0.04 15.37
CA TYR A 28 19.64 0.34 14.73
C TYR A 28 20.01 1.81 15.03
N GLN A 29 21.19 2.05 15.58
CA GLN A 29 21.72 3.40 15.88
C GLN A 29 20.71 4.31 16.63
N ASP A 30 20.16 3.82 17.75
CA ASP A 30 19.15 4.51 18.58
C ASP A 30 17.83 4.84 17.87
N GLN A 31 17.62 4.30 16.67
CA GLN A 31 16.36 4.42 15.94
C GLN A 31 15.62 3.08 15.94
N SER A 32 14.30 3.18 15.87
CA SER A 32 13.40 2.02 15.86
C SER A 32 12.63 1.96 14.55
N PHE A 33 12.39 0.74 14.09
CA PHE A 33 11.75 0.48 12.81
C PHE A 33 10.70 -0.63 12.97
N ARG A 34 9.56 -0.47 12.30
CA ARG A 34 8.56 -1.53 12.17
C ARG A 34 8.75 -2.26 10.85
N LEU A 35 8.44 -3.55 10.85
CA LEU A 35 8.40 -4.34 9.63
C LEU A 35 7.31 -3.80 8.70
N ILE A 36 7.65 -3.59 7.43
CA ILE A 36 6.70 -3.21 6.37
C ILE A 36 6.39 -4.42 5.48
N SER A 37 7.43 -5.15 5.07
CA SER A 37 7.27 -6.28 4.16
C SER A 37 8.40 -7.29 4.30
N VAL A 38 8.10 -8.53 3.90
CA VAL A 38 9.04 -9.65 3.82
C VAL A 38 8.98 -10.22 2.41
N PHE A 39 10.15 -10.43 1.82
CA PHE A 39 10.33 -10.96 0.48
C PHE A 39 11.15 -12.25 0.57
N ALA A 40 10.80 -13.28 -0.20
CA ALA A 40 11.59 -14.51 -0.26
C ALA A 40 13.01 -14.24 -0.83
N ALA A 41 13.95 -15.16 -0.61
CA ALA A 41 15.32 -15.02 -1.15
C ALA A 41 15.36 -14.79 -2.67
N GLN A 42 14.42 -15.37 -3.42
CA GLN A 42 14.32 -15.20 -4.88
C GLN A 42 13.75 -13.82 -5.30
N GLN A 43 13.26 -13.03 -4.35
CA GLN A 43 12.68 -11.69 -4.56
C GLN A 43 13.63 -10.56 -4.15
N GLU A 44 14.94 -10.81 -4.17
CA GLU A 44 15.96 -9.81 -3.82
C GLU A 44 15.79 -8.48 -4.59
N GLU A 45 15.63 -8.55 -5.91
CA GLU A 45 15.53 -7.36 -6.75
C GLU A 45 14.27 -6.55 -6.41
N GLU A 46 13.17 -7.23 -6.14
CA GLU A 46 11.89 -6.65 -5.74
C GLU A 46 12.01 -5.93 -4.39
N ALA A 47 12.64 -6.58 -3.41
CA ALA A 47 12.91 -5.99 -2.09
C ALA A 47 13.80 -4.74 -2.19
N ARG A 48 14.84 -4.80 -3.03
CA ARG A 48 15.75 -3.66 -3.29
C ARG A 48 15.04 -2.51 -3.98
N ASN A 49 14.17 -2.80 -4.96
CA ASN A 49 13.41 -1.78 -5.67
C ASN A 49 12.37 -1.13 -4.76
N PHE A 50 11.64 -1.90 -3.95
CA PHE A 50 10.69 -1.37 -2.97
C PHE A 50 11.40 -0.50 -1.92
N TRP A 51 12.53 -0.96 -1.39
CA TRP A 51 13.34 -0.17 -0.45
C TRP A 51 13.84 1.13 -1.07
N ARG A 52 14.37 1.07 -2.30
CA ARG A 52 14.87 2.26 -3.01
C ARG A 52 13.76 3.27 -3.27
N ASP A 53 12.58 2.80 -3.63
CA ASP A 53 11.43 3.67 -3.84
C ASP A 53 11.04 4.42 -2.56
N LEU A 54 10.97 3.71 -1.42
CA LEU A 54 10.73 4.34 -0.11
C LEU A 54 11.80 5.39 0.26
N THR A 55 13.08 5.10 0.00
CA THR A 55 14.17 6.02 0.41
C THR A 55 14.37 7.18 -0.53
N ASP A 56 14.36 6.91 -1.83
CA ASP A 56 14.81 7.86 -2.86
C ASP A 56 13.62 8.70 -3.36
N ASN A 57 12.49 8.06 -3.64
CA ASN A 57 11.32 8.73 -4.19
C ASN A 57 10.45 9.32 -3.08
N GLN A 58 10.20 8.55 -2.02
CA GLN A 58 9.32 8.97 -0.93
C GLN A 58 10.05 9.71 0.22
N LYS A 59 11.38 9.82 0.13
CA LYS A 59 12.26 10.48 1.13
C LYS A 59 12.05 9.95 2.56
N LYS A 60 11.69 8.68 2.71
CA LYS A 60 11.50 8.03 4.00
C LYS A 60 12.77 7.35 4.46
N PHE A 61 12.94 7.27 5.78
CA PHE A 61 14.04 6.52 6.37
C PHE A 61 13.61 5.06 6.53
N ALA A 62 14.11 4.19 5.66
CA ALA A 62 13.82 2.77 5.65
C ALA A 62 15.11 1.93 5.59
N ILE A 63 15.08 0.76 6.21
CA ILE A 63 16.17 -0.23 6.21
C ILE A 63 15.74 -1.41 5.35
N LEU A 64 16.64 -1.86 4.47
CA LEU A 64 16.57 -3.19 3.86
C LEU A 64 17.45 -4.13 4.68
N LEU A 65 16.84 -5.13 5.31
CA LEU A 65 17.54 -6.16 6.06
C LEU A 65 17.67 -7.43 5.22
N GLU A 66 18.91 -7.84 4.98
CA GLU A 66 19.26 -9.08 4.29
C GLU A 66 19.43 -10.22 5.31
N GLU A 67 18.64 -11.27 5.15
CA GLU A 67 18.77 -12.53 5.88
C GLU A 67 19.02 -13.68 4.89
N PRO A 68 19.61 -14.82 5.31
CA PRO A 68 19.98 -15.90 4.39
C PRO A 68 18.85 -16.42 3.50
N GLU A 69 17.62 -16.44 4.01
CA GLU A 69 16.45 -17.03 3.35
C GLU A 69 15.42 -15.98 2.90
N ARG A 70 15.64 -14.69 3.18
CA ARG A 70 14.66 -13.63 2.92
C ARG A 70 15.26 -12.22 2.98
N PHE A 71 14.53 -11.28 2.42
CA PHE A 71 14.74 -9.85 2.58
C PHE A 71 13.57 -9.26 3.37
N SER A 72 13.82 -8.22 4.17
CA SER A 72 12.74 -7.50 4.84
C SER A 72 12.98 -6.01 4.80
N VAL A 73 11.90 -5.24 4.61
CA VAL A 73 11.95 -3.78 4.56
C VAL A 73 11.29 -3.22 5.81
N TRP A 74 11.97 -2.29 6.47
CA TRP A 74 11.60 -1.76 7.77
C TRP A 74 11.50 -0.24 7.70
N GLY A 75 10.38 0.32 8.15
CA GLY A 75 10.13 1.76 8.18
C GLY A 75 10.40 2.36 9.55
N ARG A 76 11.08 3.50 9.60
CA ARG A 76 11.35 4.20 10.86
C ARG A 76 10.05 4.59 11.57
N ILE A 77 10.00 4.35 12.88
CA ILE A 77 8.90 4.73 13.77
C ILE A 77 9.42 5.57 14.93
N ASN A 78 8.51 6.28 15.59
CA ASN A 78 8.74 6.90 16.90
C ASN A 78 8.05 6.03 17.96
N LEU A 79 8.83 5.40 18.86
CA LEU A 79 8.31 4.49 19.88
C LEU A 79 7.36 5.17 20.87
N ASP A 80 7.61 6.43 21.23
CA ASP A 80 6.78 7.14 22.20
C ASP A 80 5.34 7.29 21.69
N ARG A 81 5.18 7.55 20.38
CA ARG A 81 3.86 7.55 19.72
C ARG A 81 3.32 6.14 19.45
N PHE A 82 4.22 5.17 19.30
CA PHE A 82 3.87 3.78 19.03
C PHE A 82 3.18 3.10 20.23
N GLU A 83 3.61 3.43 21.46
CA GLU A 83 3.05 2.89 22.71
C GLU A 83 1.69 3.53 23.08
N GLU A 84 1.48 4.81 22.78
CA GLU A 84 0.21 5.50 23.05
C GLU A 84 -0.91 5.08 22.09
N GLU A 85 -0.57 4.95 20.81
CA GLU A 85 -1.59 4.72 19.78
C GLU A 85 -1.92 3.24 19.63
N GLY A 86 -0.95 2.35 19.88
CA GLY A 86 -1.04 0.93 19.55
C GLY A 86 -1.23 0.77 18.05
N VAL A 87 -0.26 0.17 17.35
CA VAL A 87 -0.53 -0.31 16.00
C VAL A 87 -1.55 -1.43 16.12
N GLY A 88 -2.83 -1.05 16.14
CA GLY A 88 -3.94 -1.98 15.97
C GLY A 88 -3.57 -2.86 14.79
N ASP A 89 -3.62 -4.16 15.02
CA ASP A 89 -3.42 -5.21 14.02
C ASP A 89 -3.92 -4.68 12.67
N LEU A 90 -2.99 -4.42 11.73
CA LEU A 90 -3.32 -3.77 10.47
C LEU A 90 -4.43 -4.60 9.83
N LYS A 91 -5.66 -4.08 9.86
CA LYS A 91 -6.79 -4.77 9.27
C LYS A 91 -6.65 -4.64 7.76
N MET A 92 -5.99 -5.61 7.14
CA MET A 92 -5.70 -5.55 5.71
C MET A 92 -6.96 -5.52 4.86
N ILE A 93 -8.05 -6.16 5.31
CA ILE A 93 -9.32 -6.19 4.58
C ILE A 93 -9.84 -4.74 4.34
N PRO A 94 -10.11 -3.91 5.36
CA PRO A 94 -10.45 -2.50 5.18
C PRO A 94 -9.50 -1.70 4.28
N LEU A 95 -8.17 -1.95 4.38
CA LEU A 95 -7.19 -1.24 3.58
C LEU A 95 -7.28 -1.63 2.10
N THR A 96 -7.42 -2.92 1.81
CA THR A 96 -7.64 -3.44 0.46
C THR A 96 -8.92 -2.90 -0.14
N GLN A 97 -10.03 -2.93 0.61
CA GLN A 97 -11.33 -2.43 0.16
C GLN A 97 -11.27 -0.95 -0.21
N ALA A 98 -10.77 -0.10 0.70
CA ALA A 98 -10.62 1.33 0.45
C ALA A 98 -9.75 1.61 -0.78
N SER A 99 -8.66 0.86 -0.94
CA SER A 99 -7.75 1.05 -2.07
C SER A 99 -8.36 0.62 -3.41
N LEU A 100 -9.20 -0.42 -3.40
CA LEU A 100 -9.96 -0.84 -4.58
C LEU A 100 -11.04 0.18 -4.93
N VAL A 101 -11.78 0.73 -3.95
CA VAL A 101 -12.76 1.81 -4.19
C VAL A 101 -12.08 3.02 -4.83
N ILE A 102 -10.92 3.44 -4.32
CA ILE A 102 -10.16 4.56 -4.88
C ILE A 102 -9.71 4.23 -6.31
N LEU A 103 -9.17 3.03 -6.54
CA LEU A 103 -8.75 2.58 -7.88
C LEU A 103 -9.91 2.59 -8.89
N GLN A 104 -11.06 2.02 -8.52
CA GLN A 104 -12.24 1.97 -9.37
C GLN A 104 -12.79 3.37 -9.65
N THR A 105 -12.81 4.25 -8.65
CA THR A 105 -13.24 5.65 -8.83
C THR A 105 -12.35 6.38 -9.83
N VAL A 106 -11.03 6.29 -9.68
CA VAL A 106 -10.08 6.92 -10.60
C VAL A 106 -10.23 6.34 -12.02
N TYR A 107 -10.46 5.02 -12.14
CA TYR A 107 -10.72 4.39 -13.42
C TYR A 107 -12.01 4.93 -14.08
N ILE A 108 -13.11 5.03 -13.33
CA ILE A 108 -14.37 5.62 -13.80
C ILE A 108 -14.13 7.04 -14.31
N ASP A 109 -13.43 7.88 -13.54
CA ASP A 109 -13.11 9.25 -13.94
C ASP A 109 -12.29 9.28 -15.24
N VAL A 110 -11.33 8.36 -15.43
CA VAL A 110 -10.54 8.26 -16.67
C VAL A 110 -11.47 7.94 -17.85
N VAL A 111 -12.39 7.00 -17.69
CA VAL A 111 -13.34 6.61 -18.74
C VAL A 111 -14.29 7.76 -19.06
N GLU A 112 -14.91 8.36 -18.05
CA GLU A 112 -15.97 9.37 -18.21
C GLU A 112 -15.43 10.72 -18.69
N ILE A 113 -14.26 11.15 -18.18
CA ILE A 113 -13.71 12.48 -18.47
C ILE A 113 -12.77 12.44 -19.67
N LEU A 114 -11.95 11.39 -19.79
CA LEU A 114 -10.87 11.34 -20.80
C LEU A 114 -11.18 10.41 -21.98
N GLY A 115 -12.15 9.50 -21.82
CA GLY A 115 -12.67 8.63 -22.86
C GLY A 115 -11.84 7.38 -23.16
N ASN A 116 -12.38 6.52 -24.02
CA ASN A 116 -11.94 5.14 -24.24
C ASN A 116 -10.49 4.98 -24.75
N ARG A 117 -9.87 6.05 -25.27
CA ARG A 117 -8.46 6.01 -25.63
C ARG A 117 -7.56 6.01 -24.40
N GLN A 118 -7.89 6.85 -23.41
CA GLN A 118 -7.12 6.93 -22.16
C GLN A 118 -7.42 5.74 -21.25
N GLU A 119 -8.66 5.25 -21.24
CA GLU A 119 -9.04 3.98 -20.60
C GLU A 119 -8.06 2.85 -20.97
N LYS A 120 -7.85 2.61 -22.28
CA LYS A 120 -6.96 1.51 -22.74
C LYS A 120 -5.52 1.70 -22.29
N LEU A 121 -5.04 2.94 -22.24
CA LEU A 121 -3.68 3.23 -21.79
C LEU A 121 -3.57 3.00 -20.27
N PHE A 122 -4.53 3.51 -19.50
CA PHE A 122 -4.61 3.33 -18.06
C PHE A 122 -4.65 1.86 -17.67
N VAL A 123 -5.53 1.05 -18.27
CA VAL A 123 -5.62 -0.40 -18.02
C VAL A 123 -4.30 -1.10 -18.33
N GLN A 124 -3.63 -0.73 -19.43
CA GLN A 124 -2.32 -1.30 -19.79
C GLN A 124 -1.23 -0.93 -18.79
N GLU A 125 -1.23 0.30 -18.27
CA GLU A 125 -0.26 0.75 -17.27
C GLU A 125 -0.49 0.07 -15.92
N MET A 126 -1.74 -0.01 -15.47
CA MET A 126 -2.11 -0.74 -14.25
C MET A 126 -1.72 -2.21 -14.33
N ASN A 127 -1.96 -2.87 -15.46
CA ASN A 127 -1.55 -4.26 -15.66
C ASN A 127 -0.02 -4.42 -15.53
N LYS A 128 0.77 -3.52 -16.12
CA LYS A 128 2.24 -3.55 -15.98
C LYS A 128 2.67 -3.39 -14.52
N ILE A 129 2.06 -2.48 -13.77
CA ILE A 129 2.34 -2.28 -12.34
C ILE A 129 2.02 -3.53 -11.56
N PHE A 130 0.82 -4.09 -11.73
CA PHE A 130 0.40 -5.28 -11.01
C PHE A 130 1.30 -6.49 -11.30
N GLN A 131 1.73 -6.68 -12.55
CA GLN A 131 2.69 -7.72 -12.91
C GLN A 131 4.08 -7.47 -12.34
N GLN A 132 4.60 -6.24 -12.46
CA GLN A 132 5.92 -5.87 -11.96
C GLN A 132 6.04 -6.09 -10.46
N TRP A 133 5.00 -5.77 -9.71
CA TRP A 133 4.94 -5.85 -8.25
C TRP A 133 4.17 -7.08 -7.75
N LYS A 134 3.89 -8.05 -8.63
CA LYS A 134 3.31 -9.36 -8.33
C LYS A 134 2.07 -9.32 -7.44
N PHE A 135 1.13 -8.46 -7.77
CA PHE A 135 -0.10 -8.34 -7.01
C PHE A 135 -0.94 -9.63 -7.10
N PRO A 136 -1.32 -10.23 -5.95
CA PRO A 136 -2.24 -11.35 -5.92
C PRO A 136 -3.56 -11.02 -6.61
N LYS A 137 -4.05 -11.95 -7.45
CA LYS A 137 -5.27 -11.80 -8.27
C LYS A 137 -5.24 -10.62 -9.24
N ALA A 138 -4.06 -10.27 -9.73
CA ALA A 138 -3.86 -9.24 -10.74
C ALA A 138 -2.74 -9.63 -11.73
N GLU A 139 -2.53 -10.93 -11.93
CA GLU A 139 -1.41 -11.46 -12.70
C GLU A 139 -1.61 -11.34 -14.22
N ASN A 140 -2.87 -11.22 -14.67
CA ASN A 140 -3.22 -11.08 -16.08
C ASN A 140 -4.32 -10.03 -16.32
N GLN A 141 -4.53 -9.69 -17.60
CA GLN A 141 -5.44 -8.62 -17.98
C GLN A 141 -6.89 -8.85 -17.53
N ASP A 142 -7.40 -10.08 -17.59
CA ASP A 142 -8.78 -10.38 -17.19
C ASP A 142 -8.97 -10.12 -15.70
N GLN A 143 -8.01 -10.52 -14.87
CA GLN A 143 -8.02 -10.25 -13.44
C GLN A 143 -7.91 -8.76 -13.11
N VAL A 144 -7.08 -8.02 -13.85
CA VAL A 144 -6.99 -6.57 -13.71
C VAL A 144 -8.30 -5.88 -14.10
N ASN A 145 -8.95 -6.32 -15.17
CA ASN A 145 -10.25 -5.80 -15.59
C ASN A 145 -11.32 -6.03 -14.52
N VAL A 146 -11.29 -7.18 -13.84
CA VAL A 146 -12.13 -7.44 -12.66
C VAL A 146 -11.79 -6.44 -11.56
N LEU A 147 -10.54 -6.26 -11.15
CA LEU A 147 -10.23 -5.30 -10.07
C LEU A 147 -10.65 -3.85 -10.40
N LEU A 148 -10.50 -3.42 -11.65
CA LEU A 148 -10.90 -2.11 -12.14
C LEU A 148 -12.42 -1.96 -12.34
N ASN A 149 -13.16 -3.07 -12.31
CA ASN A 149 -14.56 -3.14 -12.67
C ASN A 149 -14.85 -2.58 -14.07
N VAL A 150 -14.08 -3.00 -15.09
CA VAL A 150 -14.18 -2.49 -16.47
C VAL A 150 -15.58 -2.62 -17.07
N ASP A 151 -16.29 -3.70 -16.74
CA ASP A 151 -17.63 -3.99 -17.27
C ASP A 151 -18.78 -3.44 -16.39
N ASP A 152 -18.46 -2.68 -15.34
CA ASP A 152 -19.42 -2.18 -14.35
C ASP A 152 -20.33 -3.30 -13.79
N ASP A 153 -19.71 -4.43 -13.43
CA ASP A 153 -20.43 -5.58 -12.88
C ASP A 153 -20.90 -5.23 -11.45
N PRO A 154 -22.22 -5.19 -11.17
CA PRO A 154 -22.72 -4.86 -9.84
C PRO A 154 -22.36 -5.92 -8.78
N ASN A 155 -21.88 -7.10 -9.19
CA ASN A 155 -21.37 -8.13 -8.28
C ASN A 155 -19.90 -7.92 -7.92
N ASN A 156 -19.26 -6.91 -8.50
CA ASN A 156 -17.85 -6.60 -8.33
C ASN A 156 -17.66 -5.37 -7.43
N ASP A 157 -18.45 -5.33 -6.36
CA ASP A 157 -18.38 -4.34 -5.30
C ASP A 157 -17.27 -4.71 -4.30
N PRO A 158 -16.19 -3.92 -4.19
CA PRO A 158 -15.12 -4.18 -3.22
C PRO A 158 -15.61 -4.12 -1.76
N LEU A 159 -16.77 -3.50 -1.48
CA LEU A 159 -17.36 -3.41 -0.16
C LEU A 159 -18.31 -4.58 0.17
N GLY A 160 -18.66 -5.41 -0.81
CA GLY A 160 -19.54 -6.58 -0.66
C GLY A 160 -18.81 -7.87 -0.25
N ASP A 161 -19.50 -9.01 -0.38
CA ASP A 161 -18.95 -10.37 -0.13
C ASP A 161 -18.03 -10.84 -1.28
N LEU A 162 -17.04 -10.02 -1.62
CA LEU A 162 -16.08 -10.32 -2.67
C LEU A 162 -14.96 -11.23 -2.14
N ASP A 163 -14.45 -12.12 -2.99
CA ASP A 163 -13.19 -12.83 -2.74
C ASP A 163 -12.03 -11.86 -2.95
N LEU A 164 -11.81 -10.98 -1.96
CA LEU A 164 -10.77 -9.95 -1.99
C LEU A 164 -9.38 -10.56 -2.18
N PRO A 165 -8.46 -9.86 -2.87
CA PRO A 165 -7.09 -10.32 -2.98
C PRO A 165 -6.38 -10.26 -1.62
N SER A 166 -5.49 -11.21 -1.37
CA SER A 166 -4.69 -11.28 -0.14
C SER A 166 -3.52 -10.30 -0.18
N TRP A 167 -3.83 -9.02 -0.35
CA TRP A 167 -2.84 -7.95 -0.39
C TRP A 167 -2.22 -7.72 0.99
N GLU A 168 -0.93 -7.44 0.95
CA GLU A 168 -0.13 -7.02 2.10
C GLU A 168 0.09 -5.49 2.06
N GLU A 169 0.56 -4.91 3.16
CA GLU A 169 0.74 -3.46 3.27
C GLU A 169 1.57 -2.86 2.13
N HIS A 170 2.62 -3.54 1.67
CA HIS A 170 3.43 -3.06 0.56
C HIS A 170 2.65 -2.96 -0.75
N HIS A 171 1.72 -3.90 -1.02
CA HIS A 171 0.83 -3.82 -2.18
C HIS A 171 -0.08 -2.59 -2.09
N ILE A 172 -0.63 -2.30 -0.91
CA ILE A 172 -1.46 -1.10 -0.70
C ILE A 172 -0.66 0.17 -0.96
N ILE A 173 0.56 0.25 -0.41
CA ILE A 173 1.44 1.41 -0.61
C ILE A 173 1.78 1.58 -2.09
N THR A 174 2.19 0.50 -2.75
CA THR A 174 2.57 0.53 -4.17
C THR A 174 1.39 0.91 -5.06
N LEU A 175 0.20 0.35 -4.83
CA LEU A 175 -1.00 0.67 -5.61
C LEU A 175 -1.33 2.15 -5.51
N LEU A 176 -1.50 2.68 -4.30
CA LEU A 176 -1.92 4.06 -4.11
C LEU A 176 -0.86 5.06 -4.59
N GLN A 177 0.42 4.71 -4.53
CA GLN A 177 1.48 5.53 -5.12
C GLN A 177 1.40 5.55 -6.66
N GLU A 178 1.38 4.38 -7.28
CA GLU A 178 1.41 4.28 -8.73
C GLU A 178 0.12 4.80 -9.35
N LEU A 179 -1.01 4.58 -8.69
CA LEU A 179 -2.30 5.16 -9.07
C LEU A 179 -2.26 6.68 -9.07
N HIS A 180 -1.71 7.29 -8.01
CA HIS A 180 -1.57 8.75 -7.98
C HIS A 180 -0.66 9.25 -9.12
N ARG A 181 0.46 8.56 -9.37
CA ARG A 181 1.39 8.94 -10.45
C ARG A 181 0.70 8.89 -11.82
N ILE A 182 0.04 7.77 -12.13
CA ILE A 182 -0.63 7.59 -13.43
C ILE A 182 -1.80 8.54 -13.56
N ALA A 183 -2.66 8.66 -12.54
CA ALA A 183 -3.79 9.58 -12.59
C ALA A 183 -3.31 11.03 -12.82
N LEU A 184 -2.23 11.45 -12.17
CA LEU A 184 -1.64 12.76 -12.40
C LEU A 184 -1.13 12.94 -13.85
N GLU A 185 -0.54 11.90 -14.44
CA GLU A 185 -0.10 11.91 -15.85
C GLU A 185 -1.30 11.99 -16.83
N HIS A 186 -2.41 11.34 -16.52
CA HIS A 186 -3.64 11.33 -17.34
C HIS A 186 -4.46 12.62 -17.21
N PHE A 187 -4.70 13.10 -15.98
CA PHE A 187 -5.52 14.29 -15.71
C PHE A 187 -4.73 15.60 -15.75
N GLY A 188 -3.40 15.54 -15.61
CA GLY A 188 -2.52 16.72 -15.56
C GLY A 188 -2.60 17.54 -14.27
N ASN A 189 -3.36 17.08 -13.27
CA ASN A 189 -3.52 17.66 -11.94
C ASN A 189 -3.89 16.58 -10.92
N ASP A 190 -3.91 16.92 -9.64
CA ASP A 190 -4.18 16.03 -8.50
C ASP A 190 -5.61 16.17 -7.94
N ASN A 191 -6.54 16.80 -8.68
CA ASN A 191 -7.92 16.97 -8.20
C ASN A 191 -8.64 15.63 -7.95
N PHE A 192 -8.25 14.56 -8.65
CA PHE A 192 -8.77 13.20 -8.43
C PHE A 192 -8.50 12.68 -7.01
N ALA A 193 -7.49 13.22 -6.31
CA ALA A 193 -7.16 12.84 -4.94
C ALA A 193 -7.95 13.64 -3.90
N THR A 194 -8.67 14.69 -4.31
CA THR A 194 -9.46 15.52 -3.39
C THR A 194 -10.75 14.80 -3.00
N GLY A 195 -11.13 14.90 -1.73
CA GLY A 195 -12.41 14.36 -1.28
C GLY A 195 -12.49 12.84 -1.20
N ILE A 196 -11.35 12.13 -1.08
CA ILE A 196 -11.32 10.67 -0.85
C ILE A 196 -12.19 10.22 0.34
N GLY A 197 -12.39 11.08 1.35
CA GLY A 197 -13.35 10.81 2.44
C GLY A 197 -14.80 10.65 1.97
N GLY A 198 -15.19 11.37 0.93
CA GLY A 198 -16.51 11.19 0.29
C GLY A 198 -16.60 9.90 -0.52
N LEU A 199 -15.49 9.45 -1.13
CA LEU A 199 -15.45 8.21 -1.90
C LEU A 199 -15.63 6.97 -1.02
N LEU A 200 -15.11 7.02 0.21
CA LEU A 200 -15.19 5.91 1.15
C LEU A 200 -16.46 5.96 2.02
N ALA A 201 -17.41 6.85 1.72
CA ALA A 201 -18.59 7.08 2.57
C ALA A 201 -19.45 5.83 2.81
N ASP A 202 -19.47 4.90 1.84
CA ASP A 202 -20.22 3.65 1.92
C ASP A 202 -19.54 2.56 2.77
N MET A 203 -18.27 2.75 3.13
CA MET A 203 -17.58 1.87 4.09
C MET A 203 -18.10 2.09 5.52
N ALA A 204 -17.97 1.09 6.39
CA ALA A 204 -18.24 1.26 7.81
C ALA A 204 -17.33 2.35 8.42
N THR A 205 -17.87 3.21 9.29
CA THR A 205 -17.12 4.35 9.88
C THR A 205 -15.85 3.92 10.61
N GLU A 206 -15.85 2.75 11.24
CA GLU A 206 -14.65 2.19 11.89
C GLU A 206 -13.55 1.87 10.86
N ASP A 207 -13.93 1.30 9.72
CA ASP A 207 -13.00 0.89 8.66
C ASP A 207 -12.46 2.11 7.89
N GLN A 208 -13.29 3.14 7.67
CA GLN A 208 -12.85 4.45 7.18
C GLN A 208 -11.80 5.05 8.13
N GLY A 209 -12.11 5.11 9.43
CA GLY A 209 -11.20 5.64 10.44
C GLY A 209 -9.88 4.88 10.47
N HIS A 210 -9.93 3.55 10.39
CA HIS A 210 -8.75 2.70 10.31
C HIS A 210 -7.91 2.99 9.04
N PHE A 211 -8.54 3.14 7.87
CA PHE A 211 -7.83 3.47 6.64
C PHE A 211 -7.15 4.85 6.72
N PHE A 212 -7.85 5.87 7.20
CA PHE A 212 -7.28 7.22 7.33
C PHE A 212 -6.16 7.27 8.37
N ASP A 213 -6.33 6.63 9.52
CA ASP A 213 -5.27 6.53 10.53
C ASP A 213 -4.02 5.83 9.97
N TRP A 214 -4.22 4.75 9.20
CA TRP A 214 -3.14 4.08 8.49
C TRP A 214 -2.49 5.01 7.45
N LEU A 215 -3.27 5.63 6.57
CA LEU A 215 -2.79 6.51 5.50
C LEU A 215 -1.97 7.67 6.06
N ASN A 216 -2.41 8.27 7.17
CA ASN A 216 -1.73 9.36 7.86
C ASN A 216 -0.34 8.96 8.38
N ARG A 217 -0.19 7.69 8.78
CA ARG A 217 1.08 7.11 9.26
C ARG A 217 1.90 6.51 8.12
N SER A 218 1.26 6.17 7.01
CA SER A 218 1.89 5.56 5.87
C SER A 218 2.81 6.57 5.16
N PRO A 219 3.65 6.08 4.24
CA PRO A 219 4.45 6.98 3.43
C PRO A 219 3.63 7.94 2.55
N LEU A 220 2.37 7.60 2.29
CA LEU A 220 1.49 8.26 1.33
C LEU A 220 0.63 9.38 1.92
N GLY A 221 0.61 9.56 3.24
CA GLY A 221 -0.31 10.51 3.90
C GLY A 221 -0.28 11.90 3.27
N LYS A 222 0.90 12.47 3.01
CA LYS A 222 1.01 13.80 2.37
C LYS A 222 0.49 13.86 0.93
N MET A 223 0.53 12.73 0.22
CA MET A 223 0.14 12.64 -1.19
C MET A 223 -1.38 12.67 -1.34
N TRP A 224 -2.10 12.01 -0.42
CA TRP A 224 -3.55 11.81 -0.52
C TRP A 224 -4.38 12.66 0.47
N GLN A 225 -3.75 13.53 1.28
CA GLN A 225 -4.43 14.41 2.25
C GLN A 225 -4.78 15.82 1.70
N GLN A 226 -5.03 15.97 0.40
CA GLN A 226 -5.32 17.27 -0.21
C GLN A 226 -6.79 17.70 -0.10
#